data_AF-A0A380BMK3-F1
#
_entry.id   AF-A0A380BMK3-F1
#
_cell.length_a   1.000
_cell.length_b   1.000
_cell.length_c   1.000
_cell.angle_alpha   90.00
_cell.angle_beta   90.00
_cell.angle_gamma   90.00
#
_symmetry.space_group_name_H-M   'P 1'
#
loop_
_entity.id
_entity.type
_entity.pdbx_description
1 polymer ?
#
loop_
_entity_poly.entity_id
_entity_poly.type
_entity_poly.pdbx_seq_one_letter_code
_entity_poly.pdbx_strand_id
1 'polypeptide(L)'
;MAEKIKEFHFWIPLFLLGINIVFLAFMIEELIDASPPNYGSLGFLMPIIGLISFLYIRKFKGKKFAGLKRGLQVLNWLFIIFPVIILCIFILAFI
;
A
#
# COMPACT_ATOMS: atom_id res chain seq x y z
N MET A 1 17.25 18.48 20.99
CA MET A 1 15.83 18.05 20.98
C MET A 1 15.83 16.54 21.11
N ALA A 2 15.50 15.99 22.29
CA ALA A 2 15.53 14.54 22.50
C ALA A 2 14.39 13.90 21.70
N GLU A 3 14.71 13.21 20.61
CA GLU A 3 13.72 12.36 19.93
C GLU A 3 13.27 11.29 20.92
N LYS A 4 12.03 11.42 21.43
CA LYS A 4 11.35 10.31 22.10
C LYS A 4 11.40 9.13 21.13
N ILE A 5 12.15 8.10 21.48
CA ILE A 5 12.17 6.82 20.75
C ILE A 5 10.77 6.25 20.89
N LYS A 6 9.90 6.55 19.92
CA LYS A 6 8.57 5.92 19.87
C LYS A 6 8.81 4.42 19.69
N GLU A 7 8.00 3.60 20.36
CA GLU A 7 8.04 2.16 20.18
C GLU A 7 7.42 1.79 18.82
N PHE A 8 8.02 0.82 18.15
CA PHE A 8 7.51 0.31 16.89
C PHE A 8 6.34 -0.64 17.15
N HIS A 9 5.13 -0.18 16.83
CA HIS A 9 3.92 -1.00 16.91
C HIS A 9 3.72 -1.74 15.58
N PHE A 10 3.93 -3.06 15.59
CA PHE A 10 3.86 -3.91 14.39
C PHE A 10 2.43 -4.04 13.82
N TRP A 11 1.42 -3.89 14.67
CA TRP A 11 0.01 -3.92 14.27
C TRP A 11 -0.36 -2.80 13.29
N ILE A 12 0.29 -1.64 13.36
CA ILE A 12 0.00 -0.50 12.47
C ILE A 12 0.26 -0.86 10.99
N PRO A 13 1.47 -1.29 10.58
CA PRO A 13 1.71 -1.63 9.20
C PRO A 13 0.95 -2.89 8.74
N LEU A 14 0.61 -3.82 9.66
CA LEU A 14 -0.28 -4.94 9.35
C LEU A 14 -1.72 -4.49 9.05
N PHE A 15 -2.25 -3.57 9.85
CA PHE A 15 -3.58 -3.03 9.62
C PHE A 15 -3.66 -2.28 8.29
N LEU A 16 -2.65 -1.45 7.98
CA LEU A 16 -2.55 -0.75 6.70
C LEU A 16 -2.38 -1.73 5.53
N LEU A 17 -1.66 -2.84 5.72
CA LEU A 17 -1.58 -3.93 4.75
C LEU A 17 -2.97 -4.54 4.48
N GLY A 18 -3.74 -4.84 5.54
CA GLY A 18 -5.10 -5.36 5.40
C GLY A 18 -5.99 -4.44 4.56
N ILE A 19 -5.94 -3.13 4.81
CA ILE A 19 -6.67 -2.13 4.00
C ILE A 19 -6.23 -2.17 2.53
N ASN A 20 -4.92 -2.22 2.27
CA ASN A 20 -4.39 -2.29 0.90
C ASN A 20 -4.81 -3.57 0.17
N ILE A 21 -4.96 -4.70 0.87
CA ILE A 21 -5.45 -5.95 0.28
C ILE A 21 -6.93 -5.80 -0.14
N VAL A 22 -7.75 -5.15 0.69
CA VAL A 22 -9.16 -4.90 0.34
C VAL A 22 -9.25 -4.00 -0.90
N PHE A 23 -8.48 -2.92 -0.95
CA PHE A 23 -8.47 -2.05 -2.14
C PHE A 23 -7.88 -2.73 -3.38
N LEU A 24 -6.90 -3.63 -3.20
CA LEU A 24 -6.40 -4.45 -4.30
C LEU A 24 -7.49 -5.38 -4.84
N ALA A 25 -8.31 -5.98 -3.98
CA ALA A 25 -9.43 -6.81 -4.40
C ALA A 25 -10.43 -6.01 -5.24
N PHE A 26 -10.81 -4.81 -4.79
CA PHE A 26 -11.67 -3.91 -5.57
C PHE A 26 -11.06 -3.57 -6.94
N MET A 27 -9.77 -3.26 -6.99
CA MET A 27 -9.11 -2.91 -8.25
C MET A 27 -9.00 -4.12 -9.20
N ILE A 28 -8.77 -5.33 -8.68
CA ILE A 28 -8.77 -6.57 -9.48
C ILE A 28 -10.17 -6.86 -10.02
N GLU A 29 -11.20 -6.70 -9.19
CA GLU A 29 -12.60 -6.88 -9.62
C GLU A 29 -12.91 -5.96 -10.80
N GLU A 30 -12.62 -4.67 -10.70
CA GLU A 30 -12.84 -3.70 -11.79
C GLU A 30 -12.02 -3.97 -13.06
N LEU A 31 -10.84 -4.57 -12.92
CA LEU A 31 -10.01 -4.98 -14.07
C LEU A 31 -10.54 -6.22 -14.78
N ILE A 32 -11.20 -7.13 -14.06
CA ILE A 32 -11.75 -8.36 -14.61
C ILE A 32 -13.15 -8.11 -15.18
N ASP A 33 -13.98 -7.40 -14.43
CA ASP A 33 -15.36 -7.09 -14.79
C ASP A 33 -15.71 -5.67 -14.34
N ALA A 34 -15.96 -4.80 -15.33
CA ALA A 34 -16.40 -3.42 -15.10
C ALA A 34 -17.93 -3.32 -14.92
N SER A 35 -18.60 -4.44 -14.67
CA SER A 35 -20.01 -4.44 -14.32
C SER A 35 -20.23 -3.89 -12.90
N PRO A 36 -21.40 -3.30 -12.61
CA PRO A 36 -21.69 -2.82 -11.27
C PRO A 36 -21.59 -3.94 -10.22
N PRO A 37 -21.07 -3.66 -9.01
CA PRO A 37 -20.75 -2.33 -8.48
C PRO A 37 -19.37 -1.80 -8.93
N ASN A 38 -19.34 -0.53 -9.36
CA ASN A 38 -18.09 0.18 -9.59
C ASN A 38 -17.56 0.71 -8.25
N TYR A 39 -16.50 0.11 -7.73
CA TYR A 39 -15.78 0.57 -6.53
C TYR A 39 -14.99 1.87 -6.80
N GLY A 40 -14.99 2.33 -8.04
CA GLY A 40 -14.42 3.56 -8.52
C GLY A 40 -12.93 3.66 -8.25
N SER A 41 -12.46 4.90 -8.19
CA SER A 41 -11.07 5.25 -7.91
C SER A 41 -10.57 4.88 -6.50
N LEU A 42 -11.32 4.08 -5.70
CA LEU A 42 -10.91 3.66 -4.36
C LEU A 42 -9.63 2.80 -4.40
N GLY A 43 -9.44 2.00 -5.46
CA GLY A 43 -8.17 1.29 -5.70
C GLY A 43 -6.95 2.22 -5.75
N PHE A 44 -7.13 3.48 -6.20
CA PHE A 44 -6.07 4.49 -6.25
C PHE A 44 -5.74 5.11 -4.90
N LEU A 45 -6.42 4.74 -3.80
CA LEU A 45 -5.96 5.08 -2.45
C LEU A 45 -4.81 4.18 -1.98
N MET A 46 -4.60 3.02 -2.62
CA MET A 46 -3.54 2.07 -2.26
C MET A 46 -2.15 2.70 -2.18
N PRO A 47 -1.71 3.58 -3.11
CA PRO A 47 -0.39 4.20 -3.01
C PRO A 47 -0.26 5.12 -1.80
N ILE A 48 -1.33 5.80 -1.41
CA ILE A 48 -1.34 6.67 -0.22
C ILE A 48 -1.18 5.83 1.04
N ILE A 49 -1.97 4.77 1.18
CA ILE A 49 -1.92 3.86 2.34
C ILE A 49 -0.58 3.12 2.40
N GLY A 50 -0.10 2.62 1.26
CA GLY A 50 1.20 1.98 1.13
C GLY A 50 2.35 2.91 1.51
N LEU A 51 2.28 4.18 1.09
CA LEU A 51 3.29 5.19 1.44
C LEU A 51 3.28 5.52 2.93
N ILE A 52 2.11 5.68 3.54
CA ILE A 52 1.99 5.91 5.00
C ILE A 52 2.62 4.74 5.76
N SER A 53 2.30 3.50 5.39
CA SER A 53 2.86 2.28 5.99
C SER A 53 4.38 2.20 5.79
N PHE A 54 4.86 2.51 4.59
CA PHE A 54 6.29 2.52 4.27
C PHE A 54 7.07 3.54 5.09
N LEU A 55 6.59 4.78 5.16
CA LEU A 55 7.20 5.86 5.95
C LEU A 55 7.15 5.55 7.45
N TYR A 56 6.05 4.98 7.93
CA TYR A 56 5.94 4.49 9.30
C TYR A 56 7.06 3.48 9.59
N ILE A 57 7.21 2.41 8.81
CA ILE A 57 8.25 1.39 9.05
C ILE A 57 9.66 2.01 8.97
N ARG A 58 9.91 2.90 7.99
CA ARG A 58 11.21 3.57 7.80
C ARG A 58 11.62 4.44 8.99
N LYS A 59 10.65 5.00 9.72
CA LYS A 59 10.89 5.82 10.91
C LYS A 59 11.48 5.03 12.09
N PHE A 60 11.25 3.71 12.16
CA PHE A 60 11.70 2.88 13.28
C PHE A 60 12.85 1.94 12.89
N LYS A 61 14.08 2.45 12.97
CA LYS A 61 15.35 1.75 12.58
C LYS A 61 15.84 0.66 13.54
N GLY A 62 15.04 0.23 14.51
CA GLY A 62 15.45 -0.82 15.46
C GLY A 62 15.67 -2.19 14.78
N LYS A 63 16.72 -2.92 15.18
CA LYS A 63 17.09 -4.26 14.67
C LYS A 63 16.02 -5.35 14.95
N LYS A 64 15.14 -5.12 15.91
CA LYS A 64 14.03 -6.03 16.23
C LYS A 64 13.11 -6.17 15.01
N PHE A 65 12.83 -7.42 14.60
CA PHE A 65 11.99 -7.77 13.45
C PHE A 65 12.50 -7.26 12.08
N ALA A 66 13.81 -7.10 11.89
CA ALA A 66 14.38 -6.54 10.66
C ALA A 66 13.92 -7.25 9.37
N GLY A 67 13.86 -8.58 9.35
CA GLY A 67 13.39 -9.35 8.18
C GLY A 67 11.93 -9.06 7.84
N LEU A 68 11.05 -9.05 8.85
CA LEU A 68 9.62 -8.81 8.68
C LEU A 68 9.33 -7.36 8.26
N LYS A 69 10.05 -6.39 8.82
CA LYS A 69 9.99 -4.98 8.39
C LYS A 69 10.38 -4.82 6.92
N ARG A 70 11.42 -5.53 6.48
CA ARG A 70 11.86 -5.51 5.08
C ARG A 70 10.80 -6.13 4.16
N GLY A 71 10.21 -7.26 4.56
CA GLY A 71 9.10 -7.88 3.83
C GLY A 71 7.91 -6.93 3.67
N LEU A 72 7.47 -6.29 4.75
CA LEU A 72 6.39 -5.30 4.70
C LEU A 72 6.75 -4.06 3.85
N GLN A 73 8.01 -3.63 3.84
CA GLN A 73 8.43 -2.54 2.97
C GLN A 73 8.37 -2.90 1.49
N VAL A 74 8.80 -4.09 1.11
CA VAL A 74 8.69 -4.60 -0.27
C VAL A 74 7.22 -4.71 -0.68
N LEU A 75 6.37 -5.21 0.22
CA LEU A 75 4.95 -5.35 -0.05
C LEU A 75 4.25 -3.98 -0.19
N ASN A 76 4.60 -3.00 0.63
CA ASN A 76 4.13 -1.62 0.47
C ASN A 76 4.56 -1.00 -0.86
N TRP A 77 5.78 -1.29 -1.32
CA TRP A 77 6.23 -0.87 -2.66
C TRP A 77 5.35 -1.41 -3.78
N LEU A 78 4.92 -2.68 -3.68
CA LEU A 78 3.98 -3.27 -4.64
C LEU A 78 2.66 -2.49 -4.67
N PHE A 79 2.07 -2.20 -3.51
CA PHE A 79 0.81 -1.44 -3.46
C PHE A 79 0.94 0.03 -3.92
N ILE A 80 2.15 0.59 -3.87
CA ILE A 80 2.42 1.93 -4.41
C ILE A 80 2.54 1.89 -5.92
N ILE A 81 3.33 0.96 -6.45
CA ILE A 81 3.66 0.91 -7.88
C ILE A 81 2.51 0.35 -8.70
N PHE A 82 1.83 -0.69 -8.22
CA PHE A 82 0.83 -1.43 -9.00
C PHE A 82 -0.32 -0.55 -9.54
N PRO A 83 -0.99 0.29 -8.73
CA PRO A 83 -2.06 1.17 -9.23
C PRO A 83 -1.53 2.22 -10.21
N VAL A 84 -0.30 2.69 -10.03
CA VAL A 84 0.34 3.64 -10.94
C VAL A 84 0.59 3.00 -12.30
N ILE A 85 1.06 1.75 -12.34
CA ILE A 85 1.24 1.00 -13.59
C ILE A 85 -0.10 0.83 -14.29
N ILE A 86 -1.15 0.40 -13.57
CA ILE A 86 -2.50 0.25 -14.13
C ILE A 86 -2.96 1.57 -14.76
N LEU A 87 -2.84 2.69 -14.04
CA LEU A 87 -3.21 4.01 -14.55
C LEU A 87 -2.43 4.40 -15.81
N CYS A 88 -1.12 4.16 -15.84
CA CYS A 88 -0.31 4.41 -17.04
C CYS A 88 -0.74 3.56 -18.24
N ILE A 89 -1.04 2.27 -18.03
CA ILE A 89 -1.53 1.38 -19.09
C ILE A 89 -2.88 1.86 -19.63
N PHE A 90 -3.80 2.23 -18.74
CA PHE A 90 -5.08 2.81 -19.14
C PHE A 90 -4.86 4.07 -19.98
N ILE A 91 -4.06 5.04 -19.51
CA ILE A 91 -3.79 6.27 -20.27
C ILE A 91 -3.21 5.94 -21.65
N LEU A 92 -2.25 5.03 -21.74
CA LEU A 92 -1.63 4.64 -23.01
C LEU A 92 -2.58 3.90 -23.97
N ALA A 93 -3.57 3.17 -23.45
CA ALA A 93 -4.55 2.47 -24.27
C ALA A 93 -5.62 3.38 -24.88
N PHE A 94 -5.83 4.55 -24.28
CA PHE A 94 -6.86 5.53 -24.67
C PHE A 94 -6.28 6.83 -25.28
N ILE A 95 -4.96 6.92 -25.45
CA ILE A 95 -4.26 7.93 -26.28
C ILE A 95 -4.06 7.36 -27.68
#